data_AF-S2ERR7-F1
#
_entry.id   AF-S2ERR7-F1
#
_cell.length_a   1.000
_cell.length_b   1.000
_cell.length_c   1.000
_cell.angle_alpha   90.00
_cell.angle_beta   90.00
_cell.angle_gamma   90.00
#
_symmetry.space_group_name_H-M   'P 1'
#
loop_
_entity.id
_entity.type
_entity.pdbx_description
1 polymer ?
#
loop_
_entity_poly.entity_id
_entity_poly.type
_entity_poly.pdbx_seq_one_letter_code
_entity_poly.pdbx_strand_id
1 'polypeptide(L)'
;MPLALVTLLFGCAAHTPVSEQAQQQQVQHSGSAQSSALYKQAFELEEAATEKELASFADGKSYQLPVLADSILERGMSLIGTRYRFGGTSEAGFDCSGFIGYLFREEAGMNLPRSTREMINVDAPLVSRSKLEPGDLLFFATNGRRGRVSHAGIYLGDNQFIHSSSRKSGGVRIDNLGDSYWSKTFIEAKRALAMAPAAAPIVTARK
;
A
#
# COMPACT_ATOMS: atom_id res chain seq x y z
N MET A 1 -37.89 9.57 -56.02
CA MET A 1 -36.90 9.58 -57.12
C MET A 1 -37.01 10.94 -57.78
N PRO A 2 -35.93 11.72 -58.01
CA PRO A 2 -34.58 11.34 -58.44
C PRO A 2 -33.53 11.48 -57.30
N LEU A 3 -32.35 10.84 -57.24
CA LEU A 3 -31.31 10.40 -58.18
C LEU A 3 -30.30 11.50 -58.58
N ALA A 4 -29.13 11.50 -57.90
CA ALA A 4 -27.78 11.97 -58.32
C ALA A 4 -26.93 12.27 -57.05
N LEU A 5 -25.61 12.10 -56.95
CA LEU A 5 -24.55 11.46 -57.75
C LEU A 5 -23.24 11.67 -56.93
N VAL A 6 -22.60 10.57 -56.51
CA VAL A 6 -21.14 10.26 -56.42
C VAL A 6 -20.09 11.35 -56.10
N THR A 7 -19.20 11.08 -55.12
CA THR A 7 -17.69 11.02 -55.18
C THR A 7 -17.11 11.02 -53.73
N LEU A 8 -16.55 9.93 -53.17
CA LEU A 8 -15.20 9.34 -53.29
C LEU A 8 -14.02 10.26 -52.90
N LEU A 9 -13.45 10.05 -51.71
CA LEU A 9 -12.08 10.47 -51.37
C LEU A 9 -11.34 9.35 -50.60
N PHE A 10 -10.15 9.06 -51.13
CA PHE A 10 -9.18 8.04 -50.78
C PHE A 10 -8.46 8.34 -49.46
N GLY A 11 -8.16 7.30 -48.68
CA GLY A 11 -7.17 7.34 -47.60
C GLY A 11 -6.22 6.15 -47.71
N CYS A 12 -5.05 6.37 -48.31
CA CYS A 12 -3.98 5.38 -48.44
C CYS A 12 -3.17 5.34 -47.13
N ALA A 13 -3.17 4.21 -46.42
CA ALA A 13 -2.17 3.93 -45.39
C ALA A 13 -1.06 3.06 -46.01
N ALA A 14 0.10 3.66 -46.23
CA ALA A 14 1.30 2.96 -46.65
C ALA A 14 1.91 2.24 -45.44
N HIS A 15 1.96 0.91 -45.47
CA HIS A 15 2.81 0.10 -44.60
C HIS A 15 3.99 -0.41 -45.43
N THR A 16 5.19 0.02 -45.09
CA THR A 16 6.44 -0.55 -45.58
C THR A 16 6.79 -1.80 -44.77
N PRO A 17 7.07 -2.95 -45.40
CA PRO A 17 7.77 -4.05 -44.75
C PRO A 17 9.28 -3.84 -44.92
N VAL A 18 10.04 -3.95 -43.83
CA VAL A 18 11.49 -4.14 -43.90
C VAL A 18 11.80 -5.45 -43.19
N SER A 19 12.12 -6.46 -43.98
CA SER A 19 12.83 -7.67 -43.59
C SER A 19 14.31 -7.55 -43.99
N GLU A 20 15.11 -8.44 -43.40
CA GLU A 20 16.49 -8.84 -43.75
C GLU A 20 17.68 -8.15 -43.05
N GLN A 21 18.12 -8.84 -41.98
CA GLN A 21 19.45 -9.47 -41.82
C GLN A 21 20.65 -8.87 -42.57
N ALA A 22 21.71 -8.55 -41.82
CA ALA A 22 22.95 -9.36 -41.73
C ALA A 22 24.23 -8.49 -41.50
N GLN A 23 25.12 -9.03 -40.64
CA GLN A 23 26.58 -8.84 -40.59
C GLN A 23 27.16 -7.48 -40.16
N GLN A 24 28.36 -7.36 -39.59
CA GLN A 24 29.29 -8.15 -38.75
C GLN A 24 30.54 -7.24 -38.66
N GLN A 25 31.10 -7.02 -37.46
CA GLN A 25 32.54 -6.79 -37.17
C GLN A 25 32.68 -6.47 -35.66
N GLN A 26 33.07 -7.43 -34.81
CA GLN A 26 34.45 -7.79 -34.37
C GLN A 26 35.22 -6.57 -33.78
N VAL A 27 35.88 -6.60 -32.62
CA VAL A 27 36.74 -7.65 -32.04
C VAL A 27 37.00 -7.43 -30.52
N GLN A 28 37.39 -8.53 -29.84
CA GLN A 28 38.29 -8.64 -28.66
C GLN A 28 37.70 -8.24 -27.28
N HIS A 29 37.92 -8.96 -26.17
CA HIS A 29 38.97 -9.91 -25.80
C HIS A 29 38.48 -10.86 -24.69
N SER A 30 39.06 -12.05 -24.69
CA SER A 30 39.15 -13.10 -23.67
C SER A 30 38.91 -12.76 -22.18
N GLY A 31 38.15 -13.65 -21.51
CA GLY A 31 38.32 -13.98 -20.08
C GLY A 31 37.03 -13.91 -19.24
N SER A 32 36.34 -15.03 -18.98
CA SER A 32 35.29 -15.02 -17.94
C SER A 32 34.85 -16.37 -17.34
N ALA A 33 35.42 -17.52 -17.74
CA ALA A 33 35.01 -18.79 -17.13
C ALA A 33 35.40 -18.94 -15.64
N GLN A 34 36.39 -18.18 -15.15
CA GLN A 34 36.81 -18.21 -13.74
C GLN A 34 36.11 -17.17 -12.86
N SER A 35 35.50 -16.12 -13.42
CA SER A 35 34.87 -15.06 -12.61
C SER A 35 33.46 -15.40 -12.15
N SER A 36 32.75 -16.29 -12.84
CA SER A 36 31.36 -16.66 -12.51
C SER A 36 31.25 -17.58 -11.29
N ALA A 37 32.23 -18.47 -11.09
CA ALA A 37 32.28 -19.35 -9.93
C ALA A 37 32.67 -18.60 -8.65
N LEU A 38 33.62 -17.66 -8.76
CA LEU A 38 34.02 -16.80 -7.64
C LEU A 38 32.94 -15.79 -7.25
N TYR A 39 32.16 -15.26 -8.21
CA TYR A 39 31.00 -14.41 -7.91
C TYR A 39 29.85 -15.18 -7.26
N LYS A 40 29.58 -16.41 -7.71
CA LYS A 40 28.56 -17.27 -7.07
C LYS A 40 28.95 -17.66 -5.65
N GLN A 41 30.21 -18.02 -5.45
CA GLN A 41 30.69 -18.45 -4.15
C GLN A 41 30.80 -17.28 -3.16
N ALA A 42 31.10 -16.06 -3.62
CA ALA A 42 31.05 -14.86 -2.77
C ALA A 42 29.61 -14.47 -2.39
N PHE A 43 28.64 -14.63 -3.32
CA PHE A 43 27.22 -14.35 -3.06
C PHE A 43 26.60 -15.37 -2.08
N GLU A 44 26.88 -16.67 -2.26
CA GLU A 44 26.40 -17.72 -1.35
C GLU A 44 27.03 -17.64 0.05
N LEU A 45 28.26 -17.12 0.17
CA LEU A 45 28.93 -16.91 1.46
C LEU A 45 28.48 -15.62 2.16
N GLU A 46 28.09 -14.57 1.43
CA GLU A 46 27.45 -13.37 2.02
C GLU A 46 26.02 -13.65 2.48
N GLU A 47 25.24 -14.41 1.70
CA GLU A 47 23.85 -14.76 2.03
C GLU A 47 23.78 -15.66 3.28
N ALA A 48 24.65 -16.68 3.36
CA ALA A 48 24.71 -17.58 4.52
C ALA A 48 25.28 -16.93 5.79
N ALA A 49 26.18 -15.96 5.68
CA ALA A 49 26.71 -15.22 6.82
C ALA A 49 25.69 -14.22 7.37
N THR A 50 24.93 -13.57 6.47
CA THR A 50 23.89 -12.60 6.83
C THR A 50 22.70 -13.28 7.49
N GLU A 51 22.28 -14.46 7.01
CA GLU A 51 21.18 -15.24 7.62
C GLU A 51 21.49 -15.67 9.06
N LYS A 52 22.72 -16.11 9.32
CA LYS A 52 23.09 -16.67 10.63
C LYS A 52 23.34 -15.57 11.67
N GLU A 53 23.84 -14.42 11.26
CA GLU A 53 23.92 -13.23 12.13
C GLU A 53 22.53 -12.63 12.38
N LEU A 54 21.69 -12.43 11.35
CA LEU A 54 20.31 -11.95 11.54
C LEU A 54 19.47 -12.88 12.43
N ALA A 55 19.62 -14.20 12.27
CA ALA A 55 18.95 -15.19 13.11
C ALA A 55 19.43 -15.18 14.56
N SER A 56 20.62 -14.63 14.83
CA SER A 56 21.16 -14.49 16.19
C SER A 56 20.78 -13.18 16.88
N PHE A 57 20.39 -12.15 16.11
CA PHE A 57 19.88 -10.87 16.62
C PHE A 57 18.35 -10.84 16.77
N ALA A 58 17.64 -11.65 15.98
CA ALA A 58 16.22 -11.88 16.18
C ALA A 58 16.05 -12.96 17.25
N ASP A 59 15.56 -12.56 18.42
CA ASP A 59 15.30 -13.38 19.62
C ASP A 59 14.17 -14.44 19.41
N GLY A 60 14.22 -15.15 18.27
CA GLY A 60 13.23 -16.14 17.84
C GLY A 60 11.89 -15.58 17.36
N LYS A 61 11.76 -14.26 17.17
CA LYS A 61 10.53 -13.63 16.64
C LYS A 61 10.83 -12.49 15.67
N SER A 62 10.75 -12.76 14.36
CA SER A 62 10.90 -11.74 13.33
C SER A 62 9.55 -11.12 12.99
N TYR A 63 9.22 -10.03 13.67
CA TYR A 63 8.17 -9.13 13.24
C TYR A 63 8.64 -8.34 12.02
N GLN A 64 7.98 -8.54 10.87
CA GLN A 64 8.27 -7.82 9.63
C GLN A 64 7.24 -6.68 9.50
N LEU A 65 7.51 -5.53 10.12
CA LEU A 65 6.70 -4.29 10.00
C LEU A 65 6.23 -4.03 8.55
N PRO A 66 7.13 -4.11 7.54
CA PRO A 66 6.73 -3.92 6.15
C PRO A 66 5.69 -4.93 5.68
N VAL A 67 5.86 -6.22 6.00
CA VAL A 67 4.97 -7.30 5.51
C VAL A 67 3.54 -7.15 6.02
N LEU A 68 3.34 -6.74 7.27
CA LEU A 68 1.99 -6.51 7.80
C LEU A 68 1.37 -5.22 7.32
N ALA A 69 2.18 -4.18 7.11
CA ALA A 69 1.72 -2.97 6.45
C ALA A 69 1.22 -3.32 5.04
N ASP A 70 2.03 -4.05 4.26
CA ASP A 70 1.68 -4.45 2.89
C ASP A 70 0.37 -5.24 2.85
N SER A 71 0.22 -6.28 3.69
CA SER A 71 -1.00 -7.09 3.76
C SER A 71 -2.23 -6.27 4.18
N ILE A 72 -2.11 -5.34 5.14
CA ILE A 72 -3.19 -4.41 5.52
C ILE A 72 -3.58 -3.50 4.35
N LEU A 73 -2.59 -2.96 3.63
CA LEU A 73 -2.82 -2.02 2.55
C LEU A 73 -3.40 -2.72 1.32
N GLU A 74 -2.90 -3.89 0.96
CA GLU A 74 -3.46 -4.74 -0.10
C GLU A 74 -4.92 -5.08 0.19
N ARG A 75 -5.23 -5.54 1.40
CA ARG A 75 -6.62 -5.82 1.78
C ARG A 75 -7.47 -4.56 1.81
N GLY A 76 -6.92 -3.45 2.28
CA GLY A 76 -7.61 -2.16 2.25
C GLY A 76 -7.98 -1.76 0.83
N MET A 77 -7.05 -1.87 -0.11
CA MET A 77 -7.25 -1.54 -1.53
C MET A 77 -8.30 -2.43 -2.17
N SER A 78 -8.35 -3.72 -1.83
CA SER A 78 -9.38 -4.64 -2.36
C SER A 78 -10.80 -4.29 -1.91
N LEU A 79 -10.94 -3.47 -0.86
CA LEU A 79 -12.23 -3.02 -0.30
C LEU A 79 -12.64 -1.63 -0.80
N ILE A 80 -11.90 -1.02 -1.71
CA ILE A 80 -12.29 0.26 -2.33
C ILE A 80 -13.67 0.13 -2.97
N GLY A 81 -14.55 1.09 -2.68
CA GLY A 81 -15.95 1.08 -3.12
C GLY A 81 -16.93 0.48 -2.12
N THR A 82 -16.47 -0.25 -1.08
CA THR A 82 -17.36 -0.72 -0.01
C THR A 82 -18.04 0.47 0.66
N ARG A 83 -19.37 0.41 0.79
CA ARG A 83 -20.19 1.54 1.22
C ARG A 83 -19.91 1.96 2.66
N TYR A 84 -20.03 3.26 2.92
CA TYR A 84 -20.03 3.76 4.29
C TYR A 84 -21.29 3.32 5.04
N ARG A 85 -21.11 2.76 6.24
CA ARG A 85 -22.19 2.46 7.18
C ARG A 85 -21.78 2.89 8.59
N PHE A 86 -22.53 3.81 9.20
CA PHE A 86 -22.26 4.22 10.58
C PHE A 86 -22.36 3.00 11.52
N GLY A 87 -21.36 2.77 12.35
CA GLY A 87 -21.27 1.57 13.19
C GLY A 87 -20.80 0.32 12.44
N GLY A 88 -20.60 0.38 11.12
CA GLY A 88 -20.24 -0.77 10.28
C GLY A 88 -18.80 -1.27 10.51
N THR A 89 -18.63 -2.59 10.54
CA THR A 89 -17.38 -3.29 10.87
C THR A 89 -17.10 -4.51 9.97
N SER A 90 -17.79 -4.61 8.84
CA SER A 90 -17.69 -5.75 7.91
C SER A 90 -17.82 -5.30 6.47
N GLU A 91 -17.55 -6.18 5.51
CA GLU A 91 -17.60 -5.88 4.07
C GLU A 91 -19.00 -5.46 3.56
N ALA A 92 -20.06 -5.71 4.33
CA ALA A 92 -21.40 -5.16 4.06
C ALA A 92 -21.46 -3.62 4.22
N GLY A 93 -20.45 -3.02 4.84
CA GLY A 93 -20.28 -1.58 4.97
C GLY A 93 -19.51 -1.21 6.24
N PHE A 94 -18.65 -0.19 6.12
CA PHE A 94 -17.75 0.24 7.19
C PHE A 94 -17.98 1.70 7.59
N ASP A 95 -17.78 2.03 8.86
CA ASP A 95 -17.35 3.40 9.22
C ASP A 95 -15.82 3.49 9.25
N CYS A 96 -15.26 4.69 9.47
CA CYS A 96 -13.81 4.89 9.41
C CYS A 96 -13.03 4.02 10.40
N SER A 97 -13.44 4.00 11.66
CA SER A 97 -12.84 3.15 12.70
C SER A 97 -13.11 1.66 12.49
N GLY A 98 -14.29 1.28 12.00
CA GLY A 98 -14.65 -0.10 11.72
C GLY A 98 -13.89 -0.69 10.53
N PHE A 99 -13.56 0.14 9.54
CA PHE A 99 -12.65 -0.22 8.44
C PHE A 99 -11.24 -0.52 8.96
N ILE A 100 -10.66 0.40 9.74
CA ILE A 100 -9.32 0.21 10.32
C ILE A 100 -9.29 -1.01 11.23
N GLY A 101 -10.25 -1.12 12.16
CA GLY A 101 -10.32 -2.24 13.10
C GLY A 101 -10.60 -3.59 12.42
N TYR A 102 -11.25 -3.60 11.24
CA TYR A 102 -11.37 -4.80 10.42
C TYR A 102 -9.99 -5.22 9.88
N LEU A 103 -9.29 -4.32 9.19
CA LEU A 103 -7.99 -4.64 8.59
C LEU A 103 -6.96 -5.09 9.62
N PHE A 104 -6.82 -4.36 10.72
CA PHE A 104 -5.87 -4.71 11.78
C PHE A 104 -6.19 -6.05 12.44
N ARG A 105 -7.47 -6.41 12.57
CA ARG A 105 -7.86 -7.70 13.14
C ARG A 105 -7.59 -8.85 12.17
N GLU A 106 -8.02 -8.72 10.91
CA GLU A 106 -7.92 -9.80 9.94
C GLU A 106 -6.48 -10.04 9.48
N GLU A 107 -5.70 -8.98 9.30
CA GLU A 107 -4.36 -9.06 8.68
C GLU A 107 -3.23 -9.08 9.73
N ALA A 108 -3.41 -8.41 10.88
CA ALA A 108 -2.38 -8.32 11.93
C ALA A 108 -2.77 -8.99 13.26
N GLY A 109 -3.97 -9.57 13.36
CA GLY A 109 -4.47 -10.17 14.60
C GLY A 109 -4.63 -9.16 15.75
N MET A 110 -4.69 -7.86 15.44
CA MET A 110 -4.71 -6.78 16.42
C MET A 110 -6.13 -6.25 16.65
N ASN A 111 -6.54 -6.19 17.91
CA ASN A 111 -7.80 -5.58 18.30
C ASN A 111 -7.61 -4.12 18.69
N LEU A 112 -7.89 -3.21 17.76
CA LEU A 112 -7.89 -1.78 18.04
C LEU A 112 -9.22 -1.32 18.67
N PRO A 113 -9.21 -0.22 19.46
CA PRO A 113 -10.45 0.34 20.01
C PRO A 113 -11.47 0.68 18.93
N ARG A 114 -12.76 0.53 19.26
CA ARG A 114 -13.84 0.64 18.28
C ARG A 114 -14.05 2.06 17.79
N SER A 115 -13.82 3.08 18.61
CA SER A 115 -14.04 4.47 18.22
C SER A 115 -12.73 5.18 17.88
N THR A 116 -12.75 6.11 16.93
CA THR A 116 -11.59 6.98 16.63
C THR A 116 -11.13 7.79 17.85
N ARG A 117 -12.05 8.09 18.79
CA ARG A 117 -11.77 8.79 20.04
C ARG A 117 -10.97 7.96 21.04
N GLU A 118 -11.15 6.65 21.04
CA GLU A 118 -10.32 5.75 21.86
C GLU A 118 -9.05 5.36 21.10
N MET A 119 -9.16 5.14 19.79
CA MET A 119 -8.05 4.73 18.93
C MET A 119 -6.92 5.77 18.88
N ILE A 120 -7.24 7.07 18.92
CA ILE A 120 -6.22 8.12 19.04
C ILE A 120 -5.45 8.05 20.38
N ASN A 121 -5.95 7.36 21.40
CA ASN A 121 -5.32 7.27 22.72
C ASN A 121 -4.57 5.95 22.96
N VAL A 122 -4.46 5.08 21.95
CA VAL A 122 -3.66 3.85 22.07
C VAL A 122 -2.19 4.19 22.33
N ASP A 123 -1.52 3.36 23.11
CA ASP A 123 -0.10 3.51 23.45
C ASP A 123 0.79 3.05 22.29
N ALA A 124 0.69 3.79 21.17
CA ALA A 124 1.50 3.61 19.98
C ALA A 124 2.41 4.83 19.79
N PRO A 125 3.60 4.66 19.19
CA PRO A 125 4.47 5.77 18.85
C PRO A 125 3.75 6.85 18.02
N LEU A 126 3.90 8.11 18.45
CA LEU A 126 3.48 9.27 17.67
C LEU A 126 4.43 9.48 16.50
N VAL A 127 3.88 9.71 15.31
CA VAL A 127 4.65 9.89 14.07
C VAL A 127 4.47 11.31 13.55
N SER A 128 5.58 12.01 13.35
CA SER A 128 5.58 13.30 12.68
C SER A 128 5.24 13.14 11.20
N ARG A 129 4.55 14.12 10.60
CA ARG A 129 4.13 14.07 9.20
C ARG A 129 5.24 13.78 8.18
N SER A 130 6.47 14.22 8.44
CA SER A 130 7.65 13.96 7.59
C SER A 130 8.24 12.55 7.71
N LYS A 131 7.75 11.74 8.67
CA LYS A 131 8.22 10.38 8.96
C LYS A 131 7.11 9.34 8.78
N LEU A 132 6.04 9.71 8.09
CA LEU A 132 4.94 8.80 7.83
C LEU A 132 5.42 7.61 6.99
N GLU A 133 5.08 6.42 7.45
CA GLU A 133 5.33 5.16 6.76
C GLU A 133 4.00 4.48 6.42
N PRO A 134 3.94 3.74 5.30
CA PRO A 134 2.74 2.96 4.96
C PRO A 134 2.27 2.12 6.15
N GLY A 135 0.97 2.13 6.41
CA GLY A 135 0.35 1.47 7.58
C GLY A 135 0.19 2.35 8.82
N ASP A 136 0.80 3.55 8.88
CA ASP A 136 0.56 4.50 9.98
C ASP A 136 -0.91 4.96 10.00
N LEU A 137 -1.50 5.02 11.20
CA LEU A 137 -2.86 5.53 11.41
C LEU A 137 -2.86 7.04 11.42
N LEU A 138 -3.79 7.64 10.68
CA LEU A 138 -3.95 9.08 10.55
C LEU A 138 -5.25 9.51 11.21
N PHE A 139 -5.23 10.57 12.02
CA PHE A 139 -6.41 11.07 12.73
C PHE A 139 -6.77 12.49 12.31
N PHE A 140 -8.06 12.77 12.18
CA PHE A 140 -8.57 14.03 11.65
C PHE A 140 -9.78 14.61 12.42
N ALA A 141 -9.94 15.93 12.38
CA ALA A 141 -11.05 16.72 12.90
C ALA A 141 -12.01 17.18 11.79
N THR A 142 -12.74 16.24 11.16
CA THR A 142 -13.59 16.49 9.99
C THR A 142 -14.99 17.03 10.31
N ASN A 143 -15.45 16.94 11.56
CA ASN A 143 -16.79 17.36 11.98
C ASN A 143 -16.90 18.84 12.41
N GLY A 144 -15.89 19.67 12.10
CA GLY A 144 -15.87 21.10 12.43
C GLY A 144 -15.45 21.43 13.86
N ARG A 145 -15.23 20.44 14.74
CA ARG A 145 -14.72 20.65 16.10
C ARG A 145 -13.20 20.53 16.09
N ARG A 146 -12.52 21.65 15.86
CA ARG A 146 -11.04 21.71 15.74
C ARG A 146 -10.36 21.07 16.96
N GLY A 147 -9.34 20.24 16.70
CA GLY A 147 -8.60 19.52 17.73
C GLY A 147 -9.30 18.31 18.33
N ARG A 148 -10.55 17.99 17.95
CA ARG A 148 -11.24 16.77 18.39
C ARG A 148 -11.33 15.77 17.24
N VAL A 149 -10.75 14.59 17.46
CA VAL A 149 -10.81 13.51 16.49
C VAL A 149 -12.27 13.13 16.17
N SER A 150 -12.53 12.95 14.88
CA SER A 150 -13.82 12.53 14.34
C SER A 150 -13.69 11.60 13.13
N HIS A 151 -12.49 11.48 12.56
CA HIS A 151 -12.20 10.59 11.44
C HIS A 151 -10.82 9.97 11.57
N ALA A 152 -10.61 8.85 10.88
CA ALA A 152 -9.32 8.20 10.78
C ALA A 152 -9.12 7.52 9.42
N GLY A 153 -7.87 7.24 9.07
CA GLY A 153 -7.46 6.49 7.88
C GLY A 153 -6.10 5.83 8.07
N ILE A 154 -5.62 5.12 7.04
CA ILE A 154 -4.33 4.42 7.03
C ILE A 154 -3.48 5.01 5.91
N TYR A 155 -2.26 5.43 6.23
CA TYR A 155 -1.33 6.00 5.25
C TYR A 155 -0.85 4.95 4.24
N LEU A 156 -0.79 5.34 2.97
CA LEU A 156 -0.36 4.48 1.86
C LEU A 156 1.07 4.78 1.38
N GLY A 157 1.63 5.93 1.75
CA GLY A 157 2.78 6.51 1.04
C GLY A 157 2.35 7.66 0.14
N ASP A 158 3.31 8.45 -0.36
CA ASP A 158 3.10 9.50 -1.36
C ASP A 158 1.97 10.51 -1.05
N ASN A 159 1.83 10.90 0.23
CA ASN A 159 0.73 11.73 0.74
C ASN A 159 -0.67 11.12 0.55
N GLN A 160 -0.79 9.85 0.16
CA GLN A 160 -2.07 9.17 0.00
C GLN A 160 -2.44 8.41 1.27
N PHE A 161 -3.74 8.25 1.49
CA PHE A 161 -4.26 7.43 2.57
C PHE A 161 -5.60 6.83 2.19
N ILE A 162 -5.88 5.65 2.74
CA ILE A 162 -7.13 4.92 2.55
C ILE A 162 -8.01 5.01 3.79
N HIS A 163 -9.32 5.17 3.58
CA HIS A 163 -10.29 5.30 4.67
C HIS A 163 -11.71 4.95 4.20
N SER A 164 -12.63 4.64 5.13
CA SER A 164 -14.07 4.73 4.84
C SER A 164 -14.54 6.15 5.09
N SER A 165 -14.78 6.91 4.01
CA SER A 165 -14.93 8.37 4.02
C SER A 165 -16.24 8.86 4.66
N SER A 166 -17.37 8.73 3.96
CA SER A 166 -18.68 9.11 4.47
C SER A 166 -19.79 8.53 3.58
N ARG A 167 -21.03 8.63 4.05
CA ARG A 167 -22.20 8.27 3.23
C ARG A 167 -22.34 9.13 1.96
N LYS A 168 -21.91 10.40 2.00
CA LYS A 168 -21.98 11.33 0.86
C LYS A 168 -20.90 11.05 -0.18
N SER A 169 -19.73 10.60 0.26
CA SER A 169 -18.54 10.34 -0.59
C SER A 169 -18.36 8.87 -0.97
N GLY A 170 -19.34 8.01 -0.70
CA GLY A 170 -19.43 6.67 -1.27
C GLY A 170 -18.92 5.54 -0.38
N GLY A 171 -17.95 5.76 0.51
CA GLY A 171 -17.40 4.73 1.39
C GLY A 171 -15.88 4.65 1.35
N VAL A 172 -15.34 3.43 1.25
CA VAL A 172 -13.91 3.16 1.20
C VAL A 172 -13.30 3.75 -0.08
N ARG A 173 -12.29 4.59 0.07
CA ARG A 173 -11.60 5.27 -1.02
C ARG A 173 -10.22 5.76 -0.60
N ILE A 174 -9.47 6.27 -1.57
CA ILE A 174 -8.18 6.93 -1.37
C ILE A 174 -8.36 8.44 -1.48
N ASP A 175 -7.70 9.18 -0.61
CA ASP A 175 -7.62 10.64 -0.59
C ASP A 175 -6.16 11.10 -0.43
N ASN A 176 -5.91 12.38 -0.70
CA ASN A 176 -4.58 12.97 -0.58
C ASN A 176 -4.48 13.92 0.62
N LEU A 177 -3.46 13.75 1.45
CA LEU A 177 -3.16 14.59 2.60
C LEU A 177 -2.78 16.02 2.24
N GLY A 178 -2.35 16.26 1.01
CA GLY A 178 -2.06 17.57 0.43
C GLY A 178 -3.31 18.39 0.11
N ASP A 179 -4.49 17.75 0.01
CA ASP A 179 -5.73 18.47 -0.23
C ASP A 179 -6.02 19.45 0.91
N SER A 180 -6.53 20.64 0.58
CA SER A 180 -6.81 21.71 1.55
C SER A 180 -7.70 21.24 2.70
N TYR A 181 -8.64 20.32 2.42
CA TYR A 181 -9.53 19.75 3.42
C TYR A 181 -8.78 18.84 4.42
N TRP A 182 -7.99 17.89 3.92
CA TRP A 182 -7.28 16.91 4.75
C TRP A 182 -6.10 17.53 5.50
N SER A 183 -5.36 18.43 4.85
CA SER A 183 -4.27 19.16 5.49
C SER A 183 -4.72 19.99 6.69
N LYS A 184 -5.87 20.70 6.59
CA LYS A 184 -6.42 21.53 7.68
C LYS A 184 -7.04 20.72 8.82
N THR A 185 -7.46 19.49 8.55
CA THR A 185 -8.16 18.65 9.52
C THR A 185 -7.25 17.62 10.17
N PHE A 186 -6.04 17.39 9.66
CA PHE A 186 -5.05 16.49 10.25
C PHE A 186 -4.72 16.89 11.70
N ILE A 187 -4.75 15.92 12.59
CA ILE A 187 -4.43 16.09 14.02
C ILE A 187 -3.04 15.51 14.29
N GLU A 188 -2.92 14.19 14.12
CA GLU A 188 -1.70 13.43 14.41
C GLU A 188 -1.70 12.09 13.68
N ALA A 189 -0.57 11.40 13.74
CA ALA A 189 -0.42 10.04 13.24
C ALA A 189 0.20 9.13 14.30
N LYS A 190 -0.16 7.84 14.25
CA LYS A 190 0.34 6.80 15.16
C LYS A 190 0.76 5.53 14.42
N ARG A 191 1.89 4.97 14.82
CA ARG A 191 2.39 3.68 14.32
C ARG A 191 1.82 2.52 15.12
N ALA A 192 0.55 2.20 14.92
CA ALA A 192 -0.13 1.13 15.66
C ALA A 192 0.53 -0.24 15.45
N LEU A 193 1.10 -0.50 14.27
CA LEU A 193 1.82 -1.74 13.97
C LEU A 193 3.03 -1.99 14.88
N ALA A 194 3.63 -0.95 15.48
CA ALA A 194 4.69 -1.15 16.48
C ALA A 194 4.22 -1.89 17.75
N MET A 195 2.89 -1.98 17.98
CA MET A 195 2.30 -2.74 19.09
C MET A 195 1.95 -4.18 18.72
N ALA A 196 2.11 -4.58 17.45
CA ALA A 196 1.71 -5.91 17.00
C ALA A 196 2.55 -7.01 17.70
N PRO A 197 1.94 -8.15 18.06
CA PRO A 197 2.69 -9.23 18.68
C PRO A 197 3.68 -9.80 17.65
N ALA A 198 4.92 -10.04 18.09
CA ALA A 198 6.00 -10.51 17.22
C ALA A 198 5.81 -11.92 16.61
N ALA A 199 4.64 -12.53 16.82
CA ALA A 199 4.25 -13.84 16.30
C ALA A 199 2.83 -13.85 15.70
N ALA A 200 2.29 -12.69 15.29
CA ALA A 200 1.03 -12.67 14.54
C ALA A 200 1.19 -13.53 13.28
N PRO A 201 0.38 -14.59 13.10
CA PRO A 201 0.46 -15.38 11.88
C PRO A 201 0.11 -14.46 10.71
N ILE A 202 1.02 -14.31 9.76
CA ILE A 202 0.68 -13.80 8.44
C ILE A 202 -0.41 -14.74 7.92
N VAL A 203 -1.62 -14.22 7.68
CA VAL A 203 -2.71 -15.03 7.15
C VAL A 203 -2.46 -15.26 5.65
N THR A 204 -1.40 -16.00 5.32
CA THR A 204 -1.09 -16.46 3.97
C THR A 204 -1.87 -17.74 3.68
N ALA A 205 -3.20 -17.64 3.61
CA ALA A 205 -4.01 -18.66 2.95
C ALA A 205 -5.46 -18.19 2.83
N ARG A 206 -5.90 -17.80 1.63
CA ARG A 206 -7.25 -18.15 1.15
C ARG A 206 -7.21 -18.52 -0.33
N LYS A 207 -7.87 -19.64 -0.60
CA LYS A 207 -8.00 -20.40 -1.85
C LYS A 207 -8.92 -19.72 -2.85
#